data_AF-A0A078BNS6-F1
#
_entry.id   AF-A0A078BNS6-F1
#
_cell.length_a   1.000
_cell.length_b   1.000
_cell.length_c   1.000
_cell.angle_alpha   90.00
_cell.angle_beta   90.00
_cell.angle_gamma   90.00
#
_symmetry.space_group_name_H-M   'P 1'
#
loop_
_entity.id
_entity.type
_entity.pdbx_description
1 polymer ?
#
loop_
_entity_poly.entity_id
_entity_poly.type
_entity_poly.pdbx_seq_one_letter_code
_entity_poly.pdbx_strand_id
1 'polypeptide(L)'
;MMKENGKLEKPILIAGAGRNKQTGEEADRASEKAIQSAIDAARGKIEKNLISPSAIWLAADKAEERLEALKIPAADRPGAVVYIKPEGPTAKAYKYPQNTLEAQIERKRDGWVMTHVARTIVWPRQPEKEHLLLTQKQYDIAKARAERPEKLVLHVQEPKQPKPQPQRAPDQGVGIGG
;
A
#
# COMPACT_ATOMS: atom_id res chain seq x y z
N MET A 1 1.09 6.73 18.25
CA MET A 1 2.51 6.33 18.46
C MET A 1 2.85 5.41 17.30
N MET A 2 3.79 5.77 16.42
CA MET A 2 4.11 4.92 15.25
C MET A 2 5.01 3.75 15.66
N LYS A 3 4.62 2.50 15.37
CA LYS A 3 5.47 1.31 15.58
C LYS A 3 6.49 1.16 14.43
N GLU A 4 7.60 0.51 14.75
CA GLU A 4 8.88 0.37 14.01
C GLU A 4 8.88 -0.04 12.51
N ASN A 5 7.75 -0.09 11.80
CA ASN A 5 7.70 -0.52 10.39
C ASN A 5 6.78 0.31 9.48
N GLY A 6 6.31 1.50 9.89
CA GLY A 6 5.43 2.36 9.07
C GLY A 6 4.00 1.84 8.88
N LYS A 7 3.65 0.74 9.56
CA LYS A 7 2.29 0.20 9.59
C LYS A 7 1.41 1.06 10.49
N LEU A 8 0.26 1.48 9.98
CA LEU A 8 -0.68 2.29 10.74
C LEU A 8 -1.39 1.42 11.79
N GLU A 9 -1.48 1.92 13.03
CA GLU A 9 -2.19 1.23 14.12
C GLU A 9 -3.69 1.13 13.85
N LYS A 10 -4.24 2.10 13.11
CA LYS A 10 -5.62 2.10 12.64
C LYS A 10 -5.63 2.42 11.14
N PRO A 11 -6.22 1.56 10.29
CA PRO A 11 -6.32 1.86 8.87
C PRO A 11 -7.21 3.09 8.66
N ILE A 12 -6.78 3.98 7.77
CA ILE A 12 -7.51 5.21 7.48
C ILE A 12 -8.40 4.94 6.28
N LEU A 13 -9.71 5.10 6.45
CA LEU A 13 -10.67 4.95 5.37
C LEU A 13 -10.50 6.08 4.34
N ILE A 14 -10.50 5.71 3.07
CA ILE A 14 -10.52 6.64 1.94
C ILE A 14 -11.99 6.72 1.48
N ALA A 15 -12.72 7.69 2.02
CA ALA A 15 -14.17 7.79 1.88
C ALA A 15 -14.59 8.24 0.47
N GLY A 16 -14.93 7.34 -0.46
CA GLY A 16 -15.41 7.79 -1.79
C GLY A 16 -15.01 6.85 -2.92
N ALA A 17 -13.98 6.05 -2.70
CA ALA A 17 -13.74 4.86 -3.50
C ALA A 17 -14.78 3.78 -3.13
N GLY A 18 -16.02 3.95 -3.62
CA GLY A 18 -17.12 2.98 -3.49
C GLY A 18 -18.29 3.34 -2.56
N ARG A 19 -18.51 4.60 -2.18
CA ARG A 19 -19.71 5.02 -1.41
C ARG A 19 -20.57 6.08 -2.11
N ASN A 20 -21.84 6.11 -1.72
CA ASN A 20 -22.92 6.92 -2.30
C ASN A 20 -22.72 8.44 -2.10
N LYS A 21 -22.96 9.25 -3.14
CA LYS A 21 -22.51 10.66 -3.29
C LYS A 21 -23.12 11.71 -2.33
N GLN A 22 -24.12 11.37 -1.52
CA GLN A 22 -24.93 12.37 -0.79
C GLN A 22 -24.50 12.63 0.68
N THR A 23 -23.52 11.90 1.21
CA THR A 23 -23.00 12.09 2.60
C THR A 23 -21.47 12.25 2.61
N GLY A 24 -20.87 12.49 1.44
CA GLY A 24 -19.43 12.34 1.20
C GLY A 24 -18.58 13.50 1.69
N GLU A 25 -18.96 14.76 1.43
CA GLU A 25 -18.00 15.87 1.46
C GLU A 25 -17.30 16.11 2.83
N GLU A 26 -18.02 15.95 3.94
CA GLU A 26 -17.41 16.08 5.28
C GLU A 26 -16.54 14.86 5.65
N ALA A 27 -16.99 13.67 5.28
CA ALA A 27 -16.22 12.43 5.47
C ALA A 27 -14.94 12.44 4.61
N ASP A 28 -15.01 12.97 3.40
CA ASP A 28 -13.91 13.08 2.45
C ASP A 28 -12.85 14.04 3.00
N ARG A 29 -13.27 15.21 3.52
CA ARG A 29 -12.37 16.15 4.20
C ARG A 29 -11.74 15.55 5.47
N ALA A 30 -12.51 14.81 6.26
CA ALA A 30 -11.99 14.14 7.45
C ALA A 30 -10.96 13.06 7.09
N SER A 31 -11.24 12.26 6.05
CA SER A 31 -10.32 11.27 5.48
C SER A 31 -9.06 11.92 4.93
N GLU A 32 -9.18 13.00 4.15
CA GLU A 32 -8.05 13.74 3.61
C GLU A 32 -7.15 14.28 4.74
N LYS A 33 -7.74 14.89 5.77
CA LYS A 33 -7.00 15.37 6.94
C LYS A 33 -6.30 14.24 7.69
N ALA A 34 -6.94 13.08 7.81
CA ALA A 34 -6.34 11.91 8.44
C ALA A 34 -5.16 11.35 7.62
N ILE A 35 -5.32 11.27 6.30
CA ILE A 35 -4.25 10.85 5.36
C ILE A 35 -3.08 11.82 5.44
N GLN A 36 -3.34 13.13 5.35
CA GLN A 36 -2.33 14.17 5.47
C GLN A 36 -1.60 14.08 6.81
N SER A 37 -2.33 13.88 7.92
CA SER A 37 -1.74 13.73 9.25
C SER A 37 -0.83 12.50 9.36
N ALA A 38 -1.20 11.39 8.71
CA ALA A 38 -0.38 10.18 8.67
C ALA A 38 0.90 10.38 7.83
N ILE A 39 0.78 11.08 6.70
CA ILE A 39 1.91 11.49 5.86
C ILE A 39 2.84 12.41 6.66
N ASP A 40 2.31 13.41 7.36
CA ASP A 40 3.09 14.36 8.16
C ASP A 40 3.81 13.70 9.33
N ALA A 41 3.16 12.74 9.99
CA ALA A 41 3.81 11.97 11.03
C ALA A 41 4.93 11.06 10.46
N ALA A 42 4.77 10.57 9.23
CA ALA A 42 5.78 9.75 8.56
C ALA A 42 6.92 10.58 7.94
N ARG A 43 6.67 11.78 7.40
CA ARG A 43 7.63 12.56 6.60
C ARG A 43 8.91 12.93 7.37
N GLY A 44 8.80 13.23 8.67
CA GLY A 44 9.92 13.77 9.44
C GLY A 44 10.45 15.08 8.84
N LYS A 45 11.71 15.07 8.38
CA LYS A 45 12.39 16.23 7.75
C LYS A 45 12.31 16.22 6.21
N ILE A 46 11.53 15.32 5.61
CA ILE A 46 11.37 15.26 4.16
C ILE A 46 10.36 16.33 3.74
N GLU A 47 10.78 17.26 2.89
CA GLU A 47 9.93 18.37 2.42
C GLU A 47 9.56 18.26 0.94
N LYS A 48 10.29 17.44 0.17
CA LYS A 48 10.17 17.34 -1.29
C LYS A 48 9.77 15.93 -1.70
N ASN A 49 9.04 15.85 -2.82
CA ASN A 49 8.60 14.59 -3.44
C ASN A 49 7.83 13.71 -2.46
N LEU A 50 6.86 14.30 -1.76
CA LEU A 50 5.96 13.59 -0.87
C LEU A 50 4.74 13.12 -1.66
N ILE A 51 4.22 11.94 -1.31
CA ILE A 51 2.90 11.49 -1.77
C ILE A 51 1.86 12.47 -1.23
N SER A 52 0.96 12.96 -2.09
CA SER A 52 -0.17 13.78 -1.67
C SER A 52 -1.40 12.93 -1.35
N PRO A 53 -2.31 13.41 -0.50
CA PRO A 53 -3.59 12.73 -0.29
C PRO A 53 -4.32 12.47 -1.62
N SER A 54 -4.39 13.47 -2.51
CA SER A 54 -5.05 13.35 -3.82
C SER A 54 -4.46 12.24 -4.69
N ALA A 55 -3.15 12.00 -4.63
CA ALA A 55 -2.52 10.89 -5.34
C ALA A 55 -2.98 9.52 -4.81
N ILE A 56 -3.21 9.41 -3.50
CA ILE A 56 -3.73 8.19 -2.86
C ILE A 56 -5.18 7.93 -3.30
N TRP A 57 -6.00 8.99 -3.39
CA TRP A 57 -7.37 8.90 -3.93
C TRP A 57 -7.38 8.42 -5.38
N LEU A 58 -6.59 9.08 -6.23
CA LEU A 58 -6.50 8.73 -7.64
C LEU A 58 -6.03 7.28 -7.84
N ALA A 59 -5.09 6.81 -7.02
CA ALA A 59 -4.63 5.42 -7.06
C ALA A 59 -5.73 4.43 -6.65
N ALA A 60 -6.59 4.79 -5.69
CA ALA A 60 -7.73 3.98 -5.29
C ALA A 60 -8.77 3.86 -6.43
N ASP A 61 -9.09 4.98 -7.10
CA ASP A 61 -10.02 5.00 -8.24
C ASP A 61 -9.48 4.17 -9.41
N LYS A 62 -8.22 4.42 -9.81
CA LYS A 62 -7.55 3.64 -10.88
C LYS A 62 -7.51 2.14 -10.56
N ALA A 63 -7.32 1.78 -9.29
CA ALA A 63 -7.31 0.39 -8.88
C ALA A 63 -8.70 -0.25 -8.99
N GLU A 64 -9.77 0.46 -8.65
CA GLU A 64 -11.13 -0.02 -8.83
C GLU A 64 -11.46 -0.21 -10.32
N GLU A 65 -11.08 0.75 -11.18
CA GLU A 65 -11.22 0.63 -12.65
C GLU A 65 -10.47 -0.59 -13.19
N ARG A 66 -9.25 -0.84 -12.71
CA ARG A 66 -8.47 -2.03 -13.09
C ARG A 66 -9.12 -3.33 -12.63
N LEU A 67 -9.63 -3.40 -11.40
CA LEU A 67 -10.35 -4.58 -10.89
C LEU A 67 -11.62 -4.85 -11.70
N GLU A 68 -12.32 -3.80 -12.14
CA GLU A 68 -13.47 -3.90 -13.02
C GLU A 68 -13.09 -4.36 -14.43
N ALA A 69 -12.01 -3.81 -15.00
CA ALA A 69 -11.47 -4.24 -16.28
C ALA A 69 -11.04 -5.71 -16.28
N LEU A 70 -10.55 -6.21 -15.12
CA LEU A 70 -10.23 -7.62 -14.89
C LEU A 70 -11.47 -8.51 -14.62
N LYS A 71 -12.68 -7.95 -14.70
CA LYS A 71 -13.96 -8.65 -14.50
C LYS A 71 -14.07 -9.35 -13.14
N ILE A 72 -13.38 -8.83 -12.12
CA ILE A 72 -13.45 -9.33 -10.75
C ILE A 72 -14.75 -8.80 -10.11
N PRO A 73 -15.66 -9.69 -9.64
CA PRO A 73 -16.88 -9.28 -8.96
C PRO A 73 -16.60 -8.44 -7.72
N ALA A 74 -17.48 -7.49 -7.40
CA ALA A 74 -17.33 -6.63 -6.22
C ALA A 74 -17.15 -7.43 -4.90
N ALA A 75 -17.78 -8.61 -4.80
CA ALA A 75 -17.64 -9.51 -3.64
C ALA A 75 -16.22 -10.08 -3.47
N ASP A 76 -15.45 -10.17 -4.56
CA ASP A 76 -14.09 -10.74 -4.57
C ASP A 76 -12.99 -9.67 -4.66
N ARG A 77 -13.34 -8.38 -4.76
CA ARG A 77 -12.39 -7.25 -4.72
C ARG A 77 -11.67 -7.06 -3.37
N PRO A 78 -12.27 -7.36 -2.20
CA PRO A 78 -11.57 -7.22 -0.92
C PRO A 78 -10.28 -8.04 -0.85
N GLY A 79 -9.23 -7.46 -0.27
CA GLY A 79 -7.89 -8.04 -0.17
C GLY A 79 -6.92 -7.62 -1.29
N ALA A 80 -7.39 -6.90 -2.31
CA ALA A 80 -6.49 -6.26 -3.27
C ALA A 80 -5.67 -5.16 -2.60
N VAL A 81 -4.39 -5.06 -2.95
CA VAL A 81 -3.46 -4.07 -2.36
C VAL A 81 -2.85 -3.22 -3.47
N VAL A 82 -2.77 -1.92 -3.26
CA VAL A 82 -2.02 -1.01 -4.14
C VAL A 82 -0.83 -0.49 -3.38
N TYR A 83 0.35 -0.65 -3.97
CA TYR A 83 1.59 -0.05 -3.50
C TYR A 83 1.91 1.17 -4.35
N ILE A 84 2.16 2.31 -3.71
CA ILE A 84 2.42 3.60 -4.33
C ILE A 84 3.79 4.08 -3.90
N LYS A 85 4.66 4.35 -4.89
CA LYS A 85 5.95 4.98 -4.69
C LYS A 85 6.19 6.04 -5.77
N PRO A 86 6.43 7.31 -5.39
CA PRO A 86 6.55 8.41 -6.33
C PRO A 86 7.80 8.26 -7.20
N GLU A 87 7.82 9.01 -8.30
CA GLU A 87 8.98 9.07 -9.19
C GLU A 87 10.20 9.68 -8.51
N GLY A 88 11.38 9.32 -9.01
CA GLY A 88 12.62 9.97 -8.62
C GLY A 88 12.78 11.34 -9.27
N PRO A 89 13.67 12.20 -8.74
CA PRO A 89 13.95 13.49 -9.34
C PRO A 89 14.42 13.35 -10.80
N THR A 90 13.89 14.21 -11.67
CA THR A 90 14.17 14.26 -13.11
C THR A 90 15.56 14.83 -13.41
N ALA A 91 16.05 15.74 -12.56
CA ALA A 91 17.33 16.39 -12.72
C ALA A 91 18.50 15.41 -12.48
N LYS A 92 19.34 15.23 -13.51
CA LYS A 92 20.57 14.42 -13.50
C LYS A 92 21.64 14.96 -12.52
N ALA A 93 21.47 16.17 -12.00
CA ALA A 93 22.43 16.89 -11.17
C ALA A 93 22.62 16.25 -9.78
N TYR A 94 21.66 15.46 -9.31
CA TYR A 94 21.77 14.73 -8.06
C TYR A 94 22.16 13.28 -8.38
N LYS A 95 23.44 12.92 -8.18
CA LYS A 95 23.91 11.52 -8.24
C LYS A 95 23.38 10.66 -7.07
N TYR A 96 22.55 11.26 -6.20
CA TYR A 96 22.21 10.74 -4.90
C TYR A 96 20.73 10.37 -4.81
N PRO A 97 20.41 9.30 -4.06
CA PRO A 97 19.02 8.94 -3.78
C PRO A 97 18.34 10.04 -2.96
N GLN A 98 17.05 10.26 -3.21
CA GLN A 98 16.24 11.20 -2.44
C GLN A 98 15.33 10.44 -1.48
N ASN A 99 15.26 10.90 -0.24
CA ASN A 99 14.27 10.42 0.71
C ASN A 99 12.87 10.82 0.26
N THR A 100 11.93 9.90 0.36
CA THR A 100 10.52 10.10 0.03
C THR A 100 9.67 9.21 0.93
N LEU A 101 8.37 9.17 0.67
CA LEU A 101 7.42 8.27 1.30
C LEU A 101 6.89 7.26 0.29
N GLU A 102 6.59 6.07 0.77
CA GLU A 102 5.76 5.08 0.11
C GLU A 102 4.46 4.90 0.89
N ALA A 103 3.40 4.53 0.19
CA ALA A 103 2.10 4.26 0.80
C ALA A 103 1.54 2.94 0.29
N GLN A 104 0.76 2.27 1.14
CA GLN A 104 -0.04 1.11 0.74
C GLN A 104 -1.49 1.31 1.12
N ILE A 105 -2.36 1.02 0.16
CA ILE A 105 -3.81 0.99 0.37
C ILE A 105 -4.31 -0.43 0.10
N GLU A 106 -5.30 -0.85 0.87
CA GLU A 106 -5.94 -2.15 0.76
C GLU A 106 -7.43 -1.99 0.53
N ARG A 107 -7.99 -2.79 -0.37
CA ARG A 107 -9.43 -2.87 -0.58
C ARG A 107 -10.06 -3.68 0.54
N LYS A 108 -10.89 -3.06 1.36
CA LYS A 108 -11.80 -3.73 2.30
C LYS A 108 -13.17 -3.91 1.65
N ARG A 109 -14.15 -4.48 2.37
CA ARG A 109 -15.54 -4.58 1.90
C ARG A 109 -16.14 -3.20 1.61
N ASP A 110 -15.94 -2.26 2.55
CA ASP A 110 -16.63 -0.95 2.56
C ASP A 110 -15.91 0.18 1.82
N GLY A 111 -14.75 -0.11 1.21
CA GLY A 111 -13.94 0.84 0.46
C GLY A 111 -12.45 0.55 0.54
N TRP A 112 -11.64 1.45 0.00
CA TRP A 112 -10.19 1.42 0.14
C TRP A 112 -9.76 2.04 1.49
N VAL A 113 -8.74 1.45 2.11
CA VAL A 113 -8.17 1.96 3.36
C VAL A 113 -6.65 2.04 3.25
N MET A 114 -6.06 3.11 3.76
CA MET A 114 -4.61 3.21 3.90
C MET A 114 -4.15 2.39 5.10
N THR A 115 -3.24 1.45 4.86
CA THR A 115 -2.74 0.50 5.87
C THR A 115 -1.29 0.77 6.26
N HIS A 116 -0.54 1.43 5.39
CA HIS A 116 0.90 1.65 5.55
C HIS A 116 1.33 2.96 4.92
N VAL A 117 2.21 3.67 5.62
CA VAL A 117 2.95 4.82 5.10
C VAL A 117 4.33 4.82 5.75
N ALA A 118 5.38 4.80 4.93
CA ALA A 118 6.74 4.67 5.43
C ALA A 118 7.72 5.53 4.62
N ARG A 119 8.87 5.82 5.24
CA ARG A 119 10.00 6.44 4.56
C ARG A 119 10.68 5.43 3.65
N THR A 120 11.02 5.88 2.45
CA THR A 120 11.75 5.09 1.45
C THR A 120 12.70 6.01 0.70
N ILE A 121 13.51 5.45 -0.19
CA ILE A 121 14.38 6.21 -1.08
C ILE A 121 13.99 5.98 -2.53
N VAL A 122 14.09 7.02 -3.35
CA VAL A 122 13.94 6.95 -4.81
C VAL A 122 15.24 7.37 -5.47
N TRP A 123 15.61 6.64 -6.52
CA TRP A 123 16.79 6.95 -7.32
C TRP A 123 16.45 7.95 -8.43
N PRO A 124 17.42 8.76 -8.88
CA PRO A 124 17.20 9.66 -10.00
C PRO A 124 16.68 8.91 -11.23
N ARG A 125 15.69 9.50 -11.93
CA ARG A 125 15.01 8.89 -13.10
C ARG A 125 14.30 7.57 -12.81
N GLN A 126 14.12 7.21 -11.55
CA GLN A 126 13.28 6.07 -11.23
C GLN A 126 11.83 6.43 -11.60
N PRO A 127 11.16 5.63 -12.45
CA PRO A 127 9.76 5.88 -12.76
C PRO A 127 8.90 5.73 -11.50
N GLU A 128 7.76 6.40 -11.50
CA GLU A 128 6.69 6.13 -10.54
C GLU A 128 6.37 4.63 -10.54
N LYS A 129 6.26 4.04 -9.36
CA LYS A 129 5.87 2.64 -9.19
C LYS A 129 4.51 2.60 -8.52
N GLU A 130 3.50 2.23 -9.30
CA GLU A 130 2.18 1.87 -8.83
C GLU A 130 1.93 0.40 -9.17
N HIS A 131 1.78 -0.44 -8.15
CA HIS A 131 1.52 -1.87 -8.34
C HIS A 131 0.18 -2.24 -7.73
N LEU A 132 -0.73 -2.77 -8.55
CA LEU A 132 -1.93 -3.46 -8.07
C LEU A 132 -1.60 -4.93 -7.86
N LEU A 133 -1.70 -5.37 -6.61
CA LEU A 133 -1.46 -6.72 -6.16
C LEU A 133 -2.80 -7.41 -5.93
N LEU A 134 -2.98 -8.53 -6.60
CA LEU A 134 -4.16 -9.37 -6.47
C LEU A 134 -3.85 -10.55 -5.54
N THR A 135 -4.86 -10.99 -4.81
CA THR A 135 -4.81 -12.29 -4.14
C THR A 135 -4.81 -13.42 -5.18
N GLN A 136 -4.35 -14.61 -4.78
CA GLN A 136 -4.38 -15.78 -5.67
C GLN A 136 -5.79 -16.03 -6.23
N LYS A 137 -6.81 -15.97 -5.36
CA LYS A 137 -8.22 -16.12 -5.75
C LYS A 137 -8.64 -15.10 -6.82
N GLN A 138 -8.26 -13.83 -6.65
CA GLN A 138 -8.56 -12.77 -7.62
C GLN A 138 -7.85 -13.00 -8.95
N TYR A 139 -6.60 -13.46 -8.90
CA TYR A 139 -5.84 -13.83 -10.09
C TYR A 139 -6.53 -14.98 -10.86
N ASP A 140 -6.97 -16.02 -10.15
CA ASP A 140 -7.68 -17.14 -10.78
C ASP A 140 -9.00 -16.70 -11.42
N ILE A 141 -9.75 -15.81 -10.77
CA ILE A 141 -10.97 -15.21 -11.34
C ILE A 141 -10.64 -14.39 -12.59
N ALA A 142 -9.63 -13.51 -12.50
CA ALA A 142 -9.21 -12.67 -13.62
C ALA A 142 -8.75 -13.54 -14.81
N LYS A 143 -7.95 -14.58 -14.55
CA LYS A 143 -7.47 -15.51 -15.57
C LYS A 143 -8.62 -16.30 -16.21
N ALA A 144 -9.57 -16.79 -15.42
CA ALA A 144 -10.74 -17.52 -15.93
C ALA A 144 -11.67 -16.63 -16.78
N ARG A 145 -11.62 -15.31 -16.58
CA ARG A 145 -12.51 -14.34 -17.24
C ARG A 145 -11.81 -13.46 -18.28
N ALA A 146 -10.48 -13.53 -18.40
CA ALA A 146 -9.72 -12.75 -19.35
C ALA A 146 -9.69 -13.44 -20.72
N GLU A 147 -10.24 -12.78 -21.75
CA GLU A 147 -10.16 -13.25 -23.14
C GLU A 147 -8.74 -13.17 -23.73
N ARG A 148 -7.80 -12.45 -23.08
CA ARG A 148 -6.36 -12.39 -23.47
C ARG A 148 -5.43 -12.25 -22.24
N PRO A 149 -4.70 -13.31 -21.84
CA PRO A 149 -3.86 -13.31 -20.63
C PRO A 149 -2.52 -12.54 -20.77
N GLU A 150 -2.17 -12.08 -21.97
CA GLU A 150 -0.78 -11.71 -22.34
C GLU A 150 -0.34 -10.31 -21.86
N LYS A 151 -1.27 -9.49 -21.33
CA LYS A 151 -0.96 -8.16 -20.77
C LYS A 151 -0.96 -8.09 -19.24
N LEU A 152 -1.22 -9.20 -18.54
CA LEU A 152 -1.17 -9.25 -17.08
C LEU A 152 0.26 -9.43 -16.58
N VAL A 153 1.07 -8.36 -16.57
CA VAL A 153 2.28 -8.33 -15.74
C VAL A 153 1.84 -8.11 -14.29
N LEU A 154 1.39 -9.17 -13.63
CA LEU A 154 1.02 -9.18 -12.22
C LEU A 154 2.14 -9.81 -11.39
N HIS A 155 2.68 -9.04 -10.45
CA HIS A 155 3.45 -9.61 -9.36
C HIS A 155 2.45 -10.14 -8.33
N VAL A 156 2.16 -11.43 -8.37
CA VAL A 156 1.40 -12.11 -7.32
C VAL A 156 2.26 -12.09 -6.06
N GLN A 157 1.83 -11.39 -5.01
CA GLN A 157 2.43 -11.59 -3.70
C GLN A 157 1.80 -12.85 -3.10
N GLU A 158 2.60 -13.92 -2.98
CA GLU A 158 2.30 -14.96 -2.01
C GLU A 158 2.20 -14.30 -0.63
N PRO A 159 1.22 -14.68 0.21
CA PRO A 159 1.14 -14.18 1.57
C PRO A 159 2.49 -14.45 2.23
N LYS A 160 3.21 -13.39 2.61
CA LYS A 160 4.44 -13.50 3.40
C LYS A 160 4.08 -14.30 4.65
N GLN A 161 4.44 -15.58 4.65
CA GLN A 161 4.36 -16.40 5.85
C GLN A 161 5.14 -15.63 6.94
N PRO A 162 4.57 -15.44 8.14
CA PRO A 162 5.33 -14.87 9.23
C PRO A 162 6.58 -15.73 9.40
N LYS A 163 7.76 -15.10 9.31
CA LYS A 163 9.03 -15.80 9.55
C LYS A 163 8.86 -16.60 10.85
N PRO A 164 9.16 -17.92 10.88
CA PRO A 164 9.15 -18.67 12.11
C PRO A 164 10.04 -17.92 13.10
N GLN A 165 9.45 -17.51 14.23
CA GLN A 165 10.22 -16.92 15.31
C GLN A 165 11.29 -17.93 15.70
N PRO A 166 12.56 -17.52 15.87
CA PRO A 166 13.58 -18.42 16.37
C PRO A 166 13.11 -18.91 17.75
N GLN A 167 12.77 -20.20 17.83
CA GLN A 167 12.49 -20.84 19.10
C GLN A 167 13.73 -20.67 19.95
N ARG A 168 13.58 -19.98 21.09
CA ARG A 168 14.63 -19.87 22.10
C ARG A 168 14.98 -21.30 22.49
N ALA A 169 16.22 -21.71 22.23
CA ALA A 169 16.71 -23.01 22.65
C ALA A 169 16.47 -23.16 24.17
N PRO A 170 15.98 -24.33 24.64
CA PRO A 170 15.95 -24.58 26.06
C PRO A 170 17.38 -24.50 26.60
N ASP A 171 17.55 -23.65 27.61
CA ASP A 171 18.78 -23.44 28.36
C ASP A 171 19.26 -24.78 28.92
N GLN A 172 20.18 -25.42 28.19
CA GLN A 172 20.86 -26.63 28.64
C GLN A 172 22.11 -26.23 29.42
N GLY A 173 21.91 -26.08 30.73
CA GLY A 173 22.79 -26.64 31.75
C GLY A 173 24.00 -25.82 32.13
N VAL A 174 24.11 -25.56 33.43
CA VAL A 174 25.39 -25.72 34.14
C VAL A 174 25.09 -26.28 35.53
N GLY A 175 25.43 -27.55 35.73
CA GLY A 175 25.73 -28.05 37.07
C GLY A 175 27.10 -27.55 37.48
N ILE A 176 27.23 -27.08 38.72
CA ILE A 176 28.51 -27.06 39.43
C ILE A 176 28.23 -27.62 40.83
N GLY A 177 28.90 -28.72 41.13
CA GLY A 177 28.98 -29.30 42.46
C GLY A 177 29.96 -28.53 43.35
N GLY A 178 29.82 -28.77 44.65
CA GLY A 178 30.66 -28.27 45.73
C GLY A 178 29.95 -28.50 47.05
#